data_AF-K2JIX8-F1
#
_entry.id   AF-K2JIX8-F1
#
_cell.length_a   1.000
_cell.length_b   1.000
_cell.length_c   1.000
_cell.angle_alpha   90.00
_cell.angle_beta   90.00
_cell.angle_gamma   90.00
#
_symmetry.space_group_name_H-M   'P 1'
#
loop_
_entity.id
_entity.type
_entity.pdbx_description
1 polymer ?
#
loop_
_entity_poly.entity_id
_entity_poly.type
_entity_poly.pdbx_seq_one_letter_code
_entity_poly.pdbx_strand_id
1 'polypeptide(L)' 'MSERYVVHESDGSRDITFVATGPEVALAIEAAKLLQDRNINVTVVSMSCWNLFDQQPYNHRAETLGKGPQIAIEAAGPFD' A
#
# COMPACT_ATOMS: atom_id res chain seq x y z
N MET A 1 -4.06 -14.31 1.21
CA MET A 1 -5.33 -13.83 1.82
C MET A 1 -5.28 -12.31 2.02
N SER A 2 -4.65 -11.55 1.13
CA SER A 2 -4.40 -10.10 1.22
C SER A 2 -5.57 -9.21 0.74
N GLU A 3 -6.64 -9.82 0.21
CA GLU A 3 -7.73 -9.17 -0.54
C GLU A 3 -8.50 -8.07 0.22
N ARG A 4 -8.32 -7.95 1.55
CA ARG A 4 -9.02 -6.96 2.37
C ARG A 4 -8.29 -5.62 2.49
N TYR A 5 -6.98 -5.60 2.24
CA TYR A 5 -6.13 -4.42 2.39
C TYR A 5 -5.51 -3.99 1.06
N VAL A 6 -5.20 -4.93 0.16
CA VAL A 6 -4.67 -4.60 -1.15
C VAL A 6 -5.78 -4.10 -2.05
N VAL A 7 -5.64 -2.86 -2.54
CA VAL A 7 -6.63 -2.16 -3.37
C VAL A 7 -6.15 -1.94 -4.80
N HIS A 8 -4.86 -2.18 -5.06
CA HIS A 8 -4.28 -2.25 -6.39
C HIS A 8 -3.13 -3.26 -6.35
N GLU A 9 -3.24 -4.31 -7.16
CA GLU A 9 -2.21 -5.33 -7.32
C GLU A 9 -1.23 -4.91 -8.41
N SER A 10 0.03 -5.27 -8.23
CA SER A 10 1.06 -5.09 -9.26
C SER A 10 0.90 -6.15 -10.37
N ASP A 11 1.13 -5.77 -11.63
CA ASP A 11 1.02 -6.67 -12.80
C ASP A 11 2.15 -7.73 -12.90
N GLY A 12 3.02 -7.83 -11.89
CA GLY A 12 4.17 -8.73 -11.86
C GLY A 12 4.84 -8.83 -10.49
N SER A 13 6.17 -8.97 -10.49
CA SER A 13 6.94 -8.95 -9.24
C SER A 13 6.84 -7.56 -8.61
N ARG A 14 6.21 -7.47 -7.45
CA ARG A 14 6.06 -6.22 -6.71
C ARG A 14 7.41 -5.63 -6.33
N ASP A 15 7.72 -4.47 -6.88
CA ASP A 15 8.93 -3.71 -6.59
C ASP A 15 8.76 -2.86 -5.33
N ILE A 16 7.59 -2.23 -5.17
CA ILE A 16 7.29 -1.30 -4.07
C ILE A 16 5.88 -1.55 -3.54
N THR A 17 5.69 -1.34 -2.23
CA THR A 17 4.36 -1.26 -1.61
C THR A 17 4.07 0.18 -1.21
N PHE A 18 2.99 0.76 -1.71
CA PHE A 18 2.42 1.99 -1.15
C PHE A 18 1.44 1.63 -0.03
N VAL A 19 1.59 2.28 1.11
CA VAL A 19 0.70 2.13 2.26
C VAL A 19 0.01 3.48 2.46
N ALA A 20 -1.26 3.57 2.07
CA ALA A 20 -2.00 4.82 2.08
C ALA A 20 -3.21 4.75 3.01
N THR A 21 -3.66 5.90 3.52
CA THR A 21 -4.84 5.99 4.39
C THR A 21 -5.85 6.96 3.78
N GLY A 22 -7.14 6.79 4.08
CA GLY A 22 -8.17 7.77 3.72
C GLY A 22 -8.23 8.14 2.22
N PRO A 23 -8.37 9.45 1.88
CA PRO A 23 -8.40 9.94 0.51
C PRO A 23 -7.11 9.68 -0.28
N GLU A 24 -5.95 9.61 0.38
CA GLU A 24 -4.65 9.41 -0.26
C GLU A 24 -4.54 8.06 -0.98
N VAL A 25 -5.41 7.09 -0.66
CA VAL A 25 -5.47 5.80 -1.37
C VAL A 25 -5.72 5.99 -2.87
N ALA A 26 -6.62 6.90 -3.26
CA ALA A 26 -6.88 7.15 -4.68
C ALA A 26 -5.64 7.73 -5.38
N LEU A 27 -4.96 8.67 -4.73
CA LEU A 27 -3.70 9.26 -5.23
C LEU A 27 -2.60 8.21 -5.35
N ALA A 28 -2.48 7.30 -4.38
CA ALA A 28 -1.52 6.21 -4.41
C ALA A 28 -1.75 5.26 -5.60
N ILE A 29 -3.02 4.97 -5.94
CA ILE A 29 -3.37 4.16 -7.12
C ILE A 29 -3.02 4.89 -8.42
N GLU A 30 -3.28 6.19 -8.51
CA GLU A 30 -2.89 6.99 -9.68
C GLU A 30 -1.36 7.03 -9.85
N ALA A 31 -0.63 7.22 -8.76
CA ALA A 31 0.83 7.19 -8.77
C ALA A 31 1.38 5.80 -9.15
N ALA A 32 0.77 4.72 -8.68
CA ALA A 32 1.12 3.36 -9.07
C ALA A 32 1.02 3.14 -10.58
N LYS A 33 -0.07 3.62 -11.21
CA LYS A 33 -0.25 3.56 -12.67
C LYS A 33 0.82 4.34 -13.43
N LEU A 34 1.15 5.56 -12.97
CA LEU A 34 2.21 6.37 -13.59
C LEU A 34 3.60 5.73 -13.45
N LEU A 35 3.85 4.97 -12.38
CA LEU A 35 5.09 4.24 -12.17
C LEU A 35 5.16 2.96 -12.99
N GLN A 36 4.02 2.33 -13.28
CA GLN A 36 3.94 1.20 -14.20
C GLN A 36 4.45 1.57 -15.60
N ASP A 37 4.15 2.78 -16.09
CA ASP A 37 4.68 3.30 -17.37
C ASP A 37 6.21 3.42 -17.40
N ARG A 38 6.84 3.40 -16.21
CA ARG A 38 8.30 3.40 -16.01
C ARG A 38 8.84 2.03 -15.62
N ASN A 39 8.04 0.99 -15.77
CA ASN A 39 8.36 -0.40 -15.44
C ASN A 39 8.70 -0.60 -13.95
N ILE A 40 8.01 0.13 -13.07
CA ILE A 40 8.07 -0.01 -11.61
C ILE A 40 6.71 -0.55 -11.15
N ASN A 41 6.69 -1.79 -10.68
CA ASN A 41 5.47 -2.48 -10.29
C ASN A 41 5.12 -2.17 -8.84
N VAL A 42 3.99 -1.50 -8.62
CA VAL A 42 3.57 -1.03 -7.29
C VAL A 42 2.30 -1.74 -6.83
N THR A 43 2.30 -2.28 -5.61
CA THR A 43 1.06 -2.71 -4.94
C THR A 43 0.61 -1.60 -4.00
N VAL A 44 -0.68 -1.28 -3.98
CA VAL A 44 -1.25 -0.31 -3.04
C VAL A 44 -2.05 -1.02 -1.96
N VAL A 45 -1.69 -0.74 -0.72
CA VAL A 45 -2.34 -1.20 0.50
C VAL A 45 -3.09 -0.03 1.13
N SER A 46 -4.40 -0.18 1.30
CA SER A 46 -5.23 0.74 2.07
C SER A 46 -5.18 0.38 3.56
N MET A 47 -4.57 1.23 4.36
CA MET A 47 -4.35 1.01 5.78
C MET A 47 -5.32 1.85 6.63
N SER A 48 -6.58 1.42 6.66
CA SER A 48 -7.64 2.13 7.39
C SER A 48 -7.54 2.03 8.92
N CYS A 49 -6.92 0.98 9.45
CA CYS A 49 -6.75 0.81 10.90
C CYS A 49 -5.54 -0.08 11.24
N TRP A 50 -4.44 0.54 11.68
CA TRP A 50 -3.22 -0.16 12.09
C TRP A 50 -3.44 -1.18 13.21
N ASN A 51 -4.23 -0.84 14.23
CA ASN A 51 -4.46 -1.73 15.37
C ASN A 51 -5.15 -3.04 14.97
N LEU A 52 -6.09 -3.00 14.01
CA LEU A 52 -6.74 -4.21 13.48
C LEU A 52 -5.78 -5.01 12.58
N PHE A 53 -4.94 -4.31 11.83
CA PHE A 53 -3.93 -4.95 10.99
C PHE A 53 -2.89 -5.69 11.85
N ASP A 54 -2.42 -5.09 12.94
CA ASP A 54 -1.41 -5.67 13.83
C ASP A 54 -1.86 -6.93 14.56
N GLN A 55 -3.18 -7.08 14.75
CA GLN A 55 -3.78 -8.29 15.30
C GLN A 55 -3.80 -9.45 14.29
N GLN A 56 -3.50 -9.20 13.01
CA GLN A 56 -3.46 -10.27 12.01
C GLN A 56 -2.20 -11.15 12.17
N PRO A 57 -2.30 -12.44 11.81
CA PRO A 57 -1.16 -13.35 11.78
C PRO A 57 0.04 -12.76 11.02
N TYR A 58 1.25 -13.05 11.49
CA TYR A 58 2.49 -12.50 10.91
C TYR A 58 2.59 -12.76 9.40
N ASN A 59 2.29 -13.99 8.96
CA ASN A 59 2.32 -14.35 7.55
C ASN A 59 1.37 -13.51 6.70
N HIS A 60 0.19 -13.16 7.21
CA HIS A 60 -0.77 -12.31 6.51
C HIS A 60 -0.27 -10.87 6.39
N ARG A 61 0.27 -10.30 7.47
CA ARG A 61 0.87 -8.96 7.44
C ARG A 61 2.07 -8.91 6.48
N ALA A 62 2.92 -9.94 6.56
CA ALA A 62 4.08 -10.10 5.70
C ALA A 62 3.72 -10.41 4.24
N GLU A 63 2.56 -10.99 3.94
CA GLU A 63 2.06 -11.11 2.55
C GLU A 63 1.61 -9.72 2.07
N THR A 64 0.75 -9.06 2.86
CA THR A 64 0.13 -7.77 2.53
C THR A 64 1.16 -6.67 2.26
N LEU A 65 2.11 -6.45 3.18
CA LEU A 65 3.15 -5.43 3.00
C LEU A 65 4.33 -5.92 2.15
N GLY A 66 4.55 -7.24 2.21
CA GLY A 66 5.81 -7.97 2.08
C GLY A 66 7.13 -7.22 2.00
N LYS A 67 8.04 -7.75 1.18
CA LYS A 67 9.49 -7.72 1.48
C LYS A 67 10.25 -6.54 0.87
N GLY A 68 9.64 -5.81 -0.06
CA GLY A 68 10.26 -4.67 -0.74
C GLY A 68 10.12 -3.37 0.06
N PRO A 69 10.63 -2.25 -0.49
CA PRO A 69 10.40 -0.93 0.07
C PRO A 69 8.91 -0.63 0.28
N GLN A 70 8.61 0.02 1.40
CA GLN A 70 7.27 0.45 1.79
C GLN A 70 7.26 1.96 1.93
N ILE A 71 6.34 2.63 1.24
CA ILE A 71 6.18 4.08 1.27
C ILE A 71 4.83 4.40 1.89
N ALA A 72 4.84 5.09 3.02
CA ALA A 72 3.63 5.60 3.66
C ALA A 72 3.16 6.88 2.95
N ILE A 73 1.88 6.97 2.64
CA ILE A 73 1.25 8.12 1.98
C ILE A 73 0.03 8.54 2.80
N GLU A 74 0.16 9.65 3.51
CA GLU A 74 -0.91 10.23 4.32
C GLU A 74 -0.81 11.75 4.31
N ALA A 75 -1.94 12.43 4.46
CA ALA A 75 -1.93 13.83 4.82
C ALA A 75 -1.47 13.96 6.28
N ALA A 76 -0.33 14.62 6.50
CA ALA A 76 0.03 15.07 7.83
C ALA A 76 -1.07 16.00 8.37
N GLY A 77 -1.27 16.00 9.69
CA GLY A 77 -2.16 16.98 10.33
C GLY A 77 -1.74 18.42 9.98
N PRO A 78 -2.64 19.40 10.15
CA PRO A 78 -2.30 20.80 9.91
C PRO A 78 -1.01 21.15 10.66
N PHE A 79 -0.10 21.83 9.96
CA PHE A 79 1.07 22.43 10.58
C PHE A 79 0.60 23.71 11.28
N ASP A 80 0.40 23.64 12.59
CA ASP A 80 0.21 24.82 13.45
C ASP A 80 1.56 25.48 13.79
#